data_AF-A0A7C6TVU0-F1
#
_entry.id   AF-A0A7C6TVU0-F1
#
_cell.length_a   1.000
_cell.length_b   1.000
_cell.length_c   1.000
_cell.angle_alpha   90.00
_cell.angle_beta   90.00
_cell.angle_gamma   90.00
#
_symmetry.space_group_name_H-M   'P 1'
#
loop_
_entity.id
_entity.type
_entity.pdbx_description
1 polymer ?
#
loop_
_entity_poly.entity_id
_entity_poly.type
_entity_poly.pdbx_seq_one_letter_code
_entity_poly.pdbx_strand_id
1 'polypeptide(L)'
;YGVKAGNPSVTEPGGSQNPGSSDEPTNVVKPTLTLAELQDLVRRKGENLTWSDFSDYYYEDIGSGQHILRYTINADYYLLIGGSNMEVPPMYIRLVSVANSDNHIDVRYKNMDDFLKNESNSGGEATGEAKEVRYTIRISRPDLPIFDGPGYDYAYVGTVQAAGTYTIVEEKLDYEGFLWGKLKSGIGWIHIAEAKSEAPNHIPITVEFAEEPLLQSGNYHEFIADNSEYMTKLAFRSGEVLRNVRFSLLQFDGSANGTLEELYALPELTPEKPLVTGVVFYGDMTTYVISFTDGSGKECSFAVYMSARNGALTLEEYRP
;
A
#
# COMPACT_ATOMS: atom_id res chain seq x y z
N TYR A 1 11.29 -49.53 -55.98
CA TYR A 1 10.28 -49.76 -57.04
C TYR A 1 8.91 -49.70 -56.39
N GLY A 2 8.17 -48.60 -56.52
CA GLY A 2 6.95 -48.50 -57.37
C GLY A 2 5.75 -49.16 -56.64
N VAL A 3 4.55 -48.61 -56.51
CA VAL A 3 3.73 -47.77 -57.41
C VAL A 3 2.59 -47.10 -56.61
N LYS A 4 2.19 -45.94 -57.14
CA LYS A 4 1.01 -45.06 -56.94
C LYS A 4 -0.36 -45.69 -56.61
N ALA A 5 -1.20 -44.91 -55.91
CA ALA A 5 -2.48 -44.29 -56.36
C ALA A 5 -3.37 -44.02 -55.12
N GLY A 6 -4.07 -42.90 -54.91
CA GLY A 6 -4.29 -41.70 -55.68
C GLY A 6 -4.99 -40.62 -54.82
N ASN A 7 -4.91 -39.37 -55.27
CA ASN A 7 -5.80 -38.24 -54.95
C ASN A 7 -6.76 -38.10 -56.17
N PRO A 8 -7.87 -37.31 -56.20
CA PRO A 8 -7.90 -35.90 -55.74
C PRO A 8 -9.29 -35.30 -55.37
N SER A 9 -9.28 -34.06 -54.87
CA SER A 9 -10.11 -32.90 -55.28
C SER A 9 -9.69 -31.77 -54.34
N VAL A 10 -9.24 -30.60 -54.79
CA VAL A 10 -10.06 -29.52 -55.34
C VAL A 10 -9.17 -28.57 -56.16
N THR A 11 -9.78 -28.06 -57.24
CA THR A 11 -9.31 -27.08 -58.23
C THR A 11 -9.34 -25.62 -57.74
N GLU A 12 -8.27 -24.87 -58.04
CA GLU A 12 -8.27 -23.41 -58.32
C GLU A 12 -8.47 -23.20 -59.86
N PRO A 13 -8.70 -21.98 -60.46
CA PRO A 13 -8.24 -20.64 -60.03
C PRO A 13 -9.07 -19.37 -60.40
N GLY A 14 -8.70 -18.24 -59.77
CA GLY A 14 -8.48 -16.95 -60.45
C GLY A 14 -9.56 -15.85 -60.49
N GLY A 15 -9.29 -14.70 -59.84
CA GLY A 15 -9.30 -13.38 -60.52
C GLY A 15 -10.35 -12.31 -60.17
N SER A 16 -9.91 -11.33 -59.36
CA SER A 16 -10.16 -9.86 -59.44
C SER A 16 -11.57 -9.26 -59.23
N GLN A 17 -11.76 -8.53 -58.12
CA GLN A 17 -11.81 -7.06 -58.10
C GLN A 17 -12.02 -6.51 -56.67
N ASN A 18 -11.27 -5.45 -56.37
CA ASN A 18 -11.32 -4.64 -55.15
C ASN A 18 -12.52 -3.66 -55.21
N PRO A 19 -13.13 -3.33 -54.05
CA PRO A 19 -13.07 -1.94 -53.59
C PRO A 19 -12.54 -1.93 -52.16
N GLY A 20 -11.42 -1.25 -51.87
CA GLY A 20 -11.49 0.16 -51.49
C GLY A 20 -12.24 0.30 -50.17
N SER A 21 -11.59 0.05 -49.03
CA SER A 21 -10.97 1.11 -48.21
C SER A 21 -11.99 2.06 -47.60
N SER A 22 -12.36 1.82 -46.33
CA SER A 22 -12.32 2.84 -45.27
C SER A 22 -12.71 2.22 -43.93
N ASP A 23 -11.79 1.53 -43.28
CA ASP A 23 -11.80 1.49 -41.81
C ASP A 23 -10.44 2.04 -41.39
N GLU A 24 -10.34 3.37 -41.43
CA GLU A 24 -9.36 4.05 -40.58
C GLU A 24 -9.62 3.59 -39.14
N PRO A 25 -8.59 3.31 -38.33
CA PRO A 25 -8.80 3.20 -36.90
C PRO A 25 -9.38 4.54 -36.47
N THR A 26 -10.66 4.56 -36.12
CA THR A 26 -11.28 5.73 -35.50
C THR A 26 -10.48 5.99 -34.24
N ASN A 27 -9.60 6.98 -34.31
CA ASN A 27 -8.88 7.48 -33.16
C ASN A 27 -9.95 8.19 -32.33
N VAL A 28 -10.65 7.43 -31.48
CA VAL A 28 -11.69 7.96 -30.61
C VAL A 28 -11.00 8.85 -29.59
N VAL A 29 -10.92 10.14 -29.92
CA VAL A 29 -10.41 11.16 -29.02
C VAL A 29 -11.40 11.28 -27.88
N LYS A 30 -11.06 10.69 -26.72
CA LYS A 30 -11.87 10.83 -25.51
C LYS A 30 -11.87 12.29 -25.06
N PRO A 31 -13.03 12.88 -24.73
CA PRO A 31 -13.10 14.24 -24.22
C PRO A 31 -12.44 14.39 -22.84
N THR A 32 -12.03 15.61 -22.51
CA THR A 32 -11.62 15.99 -21.16
C THR A 32 -12.86 16.11 -20.26
N LEU A 33 -12.81 15.51 -19.06
CA LEU A 33 -13.88 15.63 -18.07
C LEU A 33 -14.04 17.09 -17.62
N THR A 34 -15.25 17.61 -17.63
CA THR A 34 -15.54 18.96 -17.12
C THR A 34 -16.08 18.92 -15.69
N LEU A 35 -16.01 20.06 -15.00
CA LEU A 35 -16.54 20.19 -13.64
C LEU A 35 -18.07 20.00 -13.58
N ALA A 36 -18.78 20.45 -14.62
CA ALA A 36 -20.22 20.28 -14.75
C ALA A 36 -20.62 18.81 -14.95
N GLU A 37 -19.87 18.05 -15.76
CA GLU A 37 -20.08 16.62 -15.96
C GLU A 37 -19.79 15.84 -14.67
N LEU A 38 -18.73 16.20 -13.95
CA LEU A 38 -18.44 15.63 -12.64
C LEU A 38 -19.56 15.93 -11.63
N GLN A 39 -20.06 17.16 -11.58
CA GLN A 39 -21.23 17.55 -10.76
C GLN A 39 -22.46 16.71 -11.08
N ASP A 40 -22.77 16.50 -12.36
CA ASP A 40 -23.92 15.70 -12.74
C ASP A 40 -23.74 14.21 -12.40
N LEU A 41 -22.54 13.65 -12.59
CA LEU A 41 -22.19 12.28 -12.18
C LEU A 41 -22.37 12.08 -10.68
N VAL A 42 -21.80 12.98 -9.86
CA VAL A 42 -21.92 12.95 -8.40
C VAL A 42 -23.37 13.07 -7.95
N ARG A 43 -24.14 13.98 -8.54
CA ARG A 43 -25.55 14.17 -8.20
C ARG A 43 -26.40 12.94 -8.54
N ARG A 44 -26.13 12.26 -9.65
CA ARG A 44 -26.89 11.09 -10.09
C ARG A 44 -26.52 9.82 -9.34
N LYS A 45 -25.23 9.63 -9.02
CA LYS A 45 -24.72 8.35 -8.52
C LYS A 45 -24.20 8.39 -7.08
N GLY A 46 -23.74 9.55 -6.61
CA GLY A 46 -23.22 9.74 -5.25
C GLY A 46 -22.18 8.68 -4.89
N GLU A 47 -22.43 7.97 -3.79
CA GLU A 47 -21.56 6.89 -3.29
C GLU A 47 -21.42 5.69 -4.24
N ASN A 48 -22.30 5.53 -5.22
CA ASN A 48 -22.28 4.44 -6.20
C ASN A 48 -21.40 4.72 -7.43
N LEU A 49 -20.59 5.78 -7.41
CA LEU A 49 -19.63 6.06 -8.48
C LEU A 49 -18.53 4.98 -8.55
N THR A 50 -18.19 4.58 -9.78
CA THR A 50 -17.23 3.52 -10.09
C THR A 50 -16.26 3.95 -11.19
N TRP A 51 -15.25 3.12 -11.48
CA TRP A 51 -14.29 3.36 -12.57
C TRP A 51 -14.95 3.56 -13.94
N SER A 52 -16.00 2.79 -14.23
CA SER A 52 -16.64 2.80 -15.56
C SER A 52 -17.38 4.11 -15.85
N ASP A 53 -17.80 4.83 -14.81
CA ASP A 53 -18.46 6.14 -14.92
C ASP A 53 -17.57 7.22 -15.55
N PHE A 54 -16.26 7.00 -15.55
CA PHE A 54 -15.26 7.91 -16.09
C PHE A 54 -14.57 7.36 -17.35
N SER A 55 -14.94 6.15 -17.79
CA SER A 55 -14.23 5.44 -18.86
C SER A 55 -14.30 6.13 -20.23
N ASP A 56 -15.29 6.98 -20.45
CA ASP A 56 -15.45 7.75 -21.68
C ASP A 56 -14.54 8.99 -21.74
N TYR A 57 -13.91 9.38 -20.63
CA TYR A 57 -13.05 10.56 -20.57
C TYR A 57 -11.56 10.21 -20.70
N TYR A 58 -10.78 11.18 -21.17
CA TYR A 58 -9.32 11.08 -21.21
C TYR A 58 -8.73 11.11 -19.80
N TYR A 59 -7.76 10.24 -19.53
CA TYR A 59 -6.99 10.21 -18.30
C TYR A 59 -5.50 9.94 -18.56
N GLU A 60 -4.68 10.35 -17.60
CA GLU A 60 -3.29 9.93 -17.46
C GLU A 60 -3.22 8.84 -16.37
N ASP A 61 -2.65 7.68 -16.70
CA ASP A 61 -2.29 6.70 -15.68
C ASP A 61 -0.95 7.12 -15.07
N ILE A 62 -0.97 7.46 -13.79
CA ILE A 62 0.19 7.95 -13.04
C ILE A 62 0.62 6.96 -11.95
N GLY A 63 0.02 5.77 -11.93
CA GLY A 63 0.30 4.74 -10.93
C GLY A 63 1.60 3.99 -11.17
N SER A 64 2.30 3.64 -10.09
CA SER A 64 3.42 2.68 -10.10
C SER A 64 3.02 1.45 -9.26
N GLY A 65 2.17 0.58 -9.82
CA GLY A 65 1.72 -0.67 -9.18
C GLY A 65 0.33 -0.63 -8.51
N GLN A 66 -0.31 0.54 -8.42
CA GLN A 66 -1.75 0.71 -8.14
C GLN A 66 -2.40 1.42 -9.34
N HIS A 67 -3.70 1.20 -9.60
CA HIS A 67 -4.40 1.96 -10.64
C HIS A 67 -4.71 3.36 -10.10
N ILE A 68 -3.96 4.37 -10.56
CA ILE A 68 -4.18 5.78 -10.20
C ILE A 68 -4.40 6.56 -11.48
N LEU A 69 -5.67 6.90 -11.73
CA LEU A 69 -6.09 7.60 -12.93
C LEU A 69 -6.29 9.09 -12.60
N ARG A 70 -5.59 9.94 -13.34
CA ARG A 70 -5.68 11.39 -13.25
C ARG A 70 -6.47 11.94 -14.43
N TYR A 71 -7.60 12.58 -14.15
CA TYR A 71 -8.41 13.27 -15.14
C TYR A 71 -8.22 14.77 -14.96
N THR A 72 -7.56 15.43 -15.91
CA THR A 72 -7.50 16.90 -15.93
C THR A 72 -8.92 17.44 -16.09
N ILE A 73 -9.33 18.40 -15.25
CA ILE A 73 -10.65 19.06 -15.38
C ILE A 73 -10.49 20.45 -15.98
N ASN A 74 -9.64 21.28 -15.39
CA ASN A 74 -9.30 22.62 -15.87
C ASN A 74 -7.95 23.06 -15.27
N ALA A 75 -7.62 24.35 -15.33
CA ALA A 75 -6.36 24.88 -14.81
C ALA A 75 -6.25 24.78 -13.28
N ASP A 76 -7.40 24.74 -12.58
CA ASP A 76 -7.47 24.84 -11.12
C ASP A 76 -7.73 23.49 -10.46
N TYR A 77 -8.26 22.51 -11.19
CA TYR A 77 -8.64 21.21 -10.64
C TYR A 77 -8.33 20.03 -11.55
N TYR A 78 -8.11 18.89 -10.91
CA TYR A 78 -8.12 17.57 -11.54
C TYR A 78 -8.85 16.56 -10.65
N LEU A 79 -9.35 15.48 -11.25
CA LEU A 79 -9.88 14.33 -10.54
C LEU A 79 -8.81 13.26 -10.41
N LEU A 80 -8.69 12.67 -9.23
CA LEU A 80 -7.83 11.53 -8.95
C LEU A 80 -8.69 10.35 -8.51
N ILE A 81 -8.64 9.25 -9.27
CA ILE A 81 -9.36 8.02 -8.95
C ILE A 81 -8.32 6.94 -8.69
N GLY A 82 -8.35 6.33 -7.51
CA GLY A 82 -7.36 5.35 -7.10
C GLY A 82 -7.94 4.14 -6.39
N GLY A 83 -7.29 2.99 -6.57
CA GLY A 83 -7.61 1.74 -5.89
C GLY A 83 -6.65 0.61 -6.26
N SER A 84 -6.82 -0.53 -5.58
CA SER A 84 -5.97 -1.71 -5.75
C SER A 84 -6.12 -2.36 -7.14
N ASN A 85 -7.34 -2.48 -7.65
CA ASN A 85 -7.63 -2.93 -9.01
C ASN A 85 -8.95 -2.33 -9.54
N MET A 86 -9.21 -2.50 -10.84
CA MET A 86 -10.42 -1.96 -11.50
C MET A 86 -11.64 -2.90 -11.45
N GLU A 87 -11.50 -4.10 -10.88
CA GLU A 87 -12.61 -5.06 -10.68
C GLU A 87 -13.41 -4.75 -9.41
N VAL A 88 -12.80 -4.04 -8.46
CA VAL A 88 -13.45 -3.55 -7.23
C VAL A 88 -13.68 -2.02 -7.29
N PRO A 89 -14.63 -1.47 -6.51
CA PRO A 89 -14.87 -0.03 -6.49
C PRO A 89 -13.61 0.79 -6.14
N PRO A 90 -13.47 2.02 -6.67
CA PRO A 90 -12.37 2.89 -6.33
C PRO A 90 -12.29 3.12 -4.81
N MET A 91 -11.08 3.07 -4.26
CA MET A 91 -10.84 3.43 -2.86
C MET A 91 -11.14 4.92 -2.65
N TYR A 92 -10.78 5.77 -3.60
CA TYR A 92 -11.08 7.20 -3.57
C TYR A 92 -11.45 7.77 -4.95
N ILE A 93 -12.28 8.81 -4.94
CA ILE A 93 -12.61 9.64 -6.11
C ILE A 93 -12.46 11.09 -5.69
N ARG A 94 -11.24 11.64 -5.81
CA ARG A 94 -10.86 12.93 -5.23
C ARG A 94 -10.89 14.05 -6.27
N LEU A 95 -11.63 15.12 -5.99
CA LEU A 95 -11.44 16.41 -6.67
C LEU A 95 -10.32 17.16 -5.94
N VAL A 96 -9.25 17.50 -6.67
CA VAL A 96 -8.02 18.05 -6.10
C VAL A 96 -7.71 19.42 -6.70
N SER A 97 -7.33 20.37 -5.86
CA SER A 97 -6.82 21.68 -6.31
C SER A 97 -5.42 21.55 -6.90
N VAL A 98 -5.20 22.13 -8.08
CA VAL A 98 -3.88 22.20 -8.72
C VAL A 98 -2.94 23.10 -7.92
N ALA A 99 -3.47 24.13 -7.27
CA ALA A 99 -2.67 25.06 -6.47
C ALA A 99 -2.17 24.43 -5.16
N ASN A 100 -2.90 23.44 -4.64
CA ASN A 100 -2.52 22.70 -3.43
C ASN A 100 -3.11 21.28 -3.47
N SER A 101 -2.27 20.28 -3.75
CA SER A 101 -2.68 18.87 -3.83
C SER A 101 -3.23 18.31 -2.51
N ASP A 102 -2.91 18.92 -1.38
CA ASP A 102 -3.48 18.55 -0.07
C ASP A 102 -4.92 19.03 0.09
N ASN A 103 -5.34 20.02 -0.72
CA ASN A 103 -6.70 20.53 -0.72
C ASN A 103 -7.56 19.74 -1.70
N HIS A 104 -8.25 18.74 -1.16
CA HIS A 104 -9.09 17.85 -1.95
C HIS A 104 -10.28 17.34 -1.15
N ILE A 105 -11.28 16.84 -1.87
CA ILE A 105 -12.43 16.14 -1.29
C ILE A 105 -12.69 14.84 -2.03
N ASP A 106 -13.14 13.79 -1.33
CA ASP A 106 -13.78 12.65 -2.01
C ASP A 106 -15.22 13.06 -2.37
N VAL A 107 -15.51 13.11 -3.67
CA VAL A 107 -16.76 13.66 -4.20
C VAL A 107 -17.98 12.78 -3.89
N ARG A 108 -17.77 11.53 -3.45
CA ARG A 108 -18.86 10.64 -3.03
C ARG A 108 -19.47 11.04 -1.69
N TYR A 109 -18.63 11.55 -0.78
CA TYR A 109 -18.98 11.72 0.63
C TYR A 109 -18.99 13.18 1.08
N LYS A 110 -18.41 14.09 0.29
CA LYS A 110 -18.28 15.51 0.63
C LYS A 110 -18.96 16.40 -0.41
N ASN A 111 -19.43 17.56 0.04
CA ASN A 111 -20.15 18.51 -0.81
C ASN A 111 -19.18 19.26 -1.72
N MET A 112 -19.29 19.00 -3.02
CA MET A 112 -18.45 19.64 -4.03
C MET A 112 -18.74 21.13 -4.23
N ASP A 113 -20.00 21.56 -4.10
CA ASP A 113 -20.34 22.97 -4.27
C ASP A 113 -19.73 23.84 -3.16
N ASP A 114 -19.67 23.31 -1.94
CA ASP A 114 -19.06 23.99 -0.80
C ASP A 114 -17.53 24.10 -0.99
N PHE A 115 -16.91 23.04 -1.48
CA PHE A 115 -15.48 23.01 -1.81
C PHE A 115 -15.12 24.06 -2.87
N LEU A 116 -15.87 24.11 -3.98
CA LEU A 116 -15.62 25.05 -5.09
C LEU A 116 -15.90 26.51 -4.70
N LYS A 117 -16.87 26.76 -3.83
CA LYS A 117 -17.17 28.11 -3.32
C LYS A 117 -16.07 28.64 -2.41
N ASN A 118 -15.50 27.79 -1.57
CA ASN A 118 -14.41 28.18 -0.68
C ASN A 118 -13.16 28.60 -1.47
N GLU A 119 -12.88 27.95 -2.60
CA GLU A 119 -11.78 28.30 -3.50
C GLU A 119 -12.06 29.56 -4.35
N SER A 120 -13.33 29.80 -4.71
CA SER A 120 -13.71 31.01 -5.45
C SER A 120 -13.61 32.29 -4.58
N ASN A 121 -13.65 32.12 -3.25
CA ASN A 121 -13.52 33.20 -2.27
C ASN A 121 -12.09 33.35 -1.70
N SER A 122 -11.15 32.48 -2.07
CA SER A 122 -9.76 32.50 -1.55
C SER A 122 -8.78 33.29 -2.43
N GLY A 123 -9.29 34.26 -3.19
CA GLY A 123 -8.49 35.32 -3.82
C GLY A 123 -7.95 36.39 -2.85
N GLY A 124 -8.03 36.16 -1.55
CA GLY A 124 -7.51 37.06 -0.52
C GLY A 124 -7.04 36.26 0.67
N GLU A 125 -5.85 36.62 1.19
CA GLU A 125 -5.35 36.17 2.47
C GLU A 125 -6.47 36.20 3.51
N ALA A 126 -6.87 35.01 3.97
CA ALA A 126 -7.75 34.86 5.11
C ALA A 126 -6.97 34.13 6.21
N THR A 127 -6.37 34.94 7.07
CA THR A 127 -6.04 34.60 8.45
C THR A 127 -7.31 34.08 9.14
N GLY A 128 -7.54 32.77 9.05
CA GLY A 128 -8.31 32.06 10.07
C GLY A 128 -7.43 32.00 11.30
N GLU A 129 -7.94 32.39 12.46
CA GLU A 129 -7.27 32.19 13.75
C GLU A 129 -6.95 30.71 13.91
N ALA A 130 -5.76 30.32 13.46
CA ALA A 130 -5.18 29.04 13.72
C ALA A 130 -5.02 28.96 15.23
N LYS A 131 -5.72 28.02 15.86
CA LYS A 131 -5.35 27.56 17.19
C LYS A 131 -3.84 27.31 17.15
N GLU A 132 -3.05 28.13 17.84
CA GLU A 132 -1.60 28.06 17.77
C GLU A 132 -1.19 26.70 18.38
N VAL A 133 -1.03 25.69 17.52
CA VAL A 133 -0.63 24.36 17.94
C VAL A 133 0.83 24.45 18.29
N ARG A 134 1.10 24.74 19.56
CA ARG A 134 2.45 24.72 20.12
C ARG A 134 2.42 24.08 21.49
N TYR A 135 2.86 22.82 21.55
CA TYR A 135 3.03 22.12 22.80
C TYR A 135 4.22 21.17 22.73
N THR A 136 4.67 20.72 23.89
CA THR A 136 5.76 19.76 23.99
C THR A 136 5.21 18.36 24.22
N ILE A 137 5.79 17.38 23.53
CA ILE A 137 5.54 15.96 23.73
C ILE A 137 6.83 15.29 24.23
N ARG A 138 6.71 14.38 25.19
CA ARG A 138 7.83 13.53 25.62
C ARG A 138 7.78 12.25 24.80
N ILE A 139 8.82 12.01 24.01
CA ILE A 139 8.98 10.83 23.17
C ILE A 139 10.03 9.95 23.84
N SER A 140 9.65 8.74 24.23
CA SER A 140 10.58 7.76 24.83
C SER A 140 11.16 6.79 23.80
N ARG A 141 10.80 6.97 22.53
CA ARG A 141 11.04 6.09 21.38
C ARG A 141 12.17 6.60 20.47
N PRO A 142 13.41 6.07 20.58
CA PRO A 142 14.48 6.43 19.65
C PRO A 142 14.30 5.80 18.25
N ASP A 143 13.28 4.98 18.08
CA ASP A 143 12.90 4.28 16.86
C ASP A 143 11.69 4.93 16.14
N LEU A 144 11.07 5.96 16.74
CA LEU A 144 9.87 6.58 16.18
C LEU A 144 10.16 7.16 14.78
N PRO A 145 9.48 6.69 13.72
CA PRO A 145 9.70 7.19 12.36
C PRO A 145 9.30 8.66 12.20
N ILE A 146 10.02 9.37 11.33
CA ILE A 146 9.77 10.76 10.92
C ILE A 146 9.58 10.78 9.40
N PHE A 147 8.54 11.46 8.94
CA PHE A 147 8.16 11.57 7.53
C PHE A 147 8.20 13.02 7.05
N ASP A 148 8.38 13.24 5.74
CA ASP A 148 8.38 14.59 5.16
C ASP A 148 6.98 15.21 5.05
N GLY A 149 5.94 14.41 5.30
CA GLY A 149 4.55 14.85 5.43
C GLY A 149 3.73 14.03 6.42
N PRO A 150 2.47 14.45 6.66
CA PRO A 150 1.58 13.88 7.67
C PRO A 150 0.85 12.62 7.16
N GLY A 151 1.58 11.51 7.07
CA GLY A 151 1.04 10.22 6.63
C GLY A 151 2.14 9.17 6.41
N TYR A 152 1.79 7.90 6.49
CA TYR A 152 2.73 6.80 6.16
C TYR A 152 2.99 6.67 4.65
N ASP A 153 2.19 7.33 3.82
CA ASP A 153 2.36 7.45 2.37
C ASP A 153 3.45 8.45 1.95
N TYR A 154 3.86 9.34 2.86
CA TYR A 154 4.95 10.29 2.67
C TYR A 154 6.34 9.64 2.77
N ALA A 155 7.39 10.36 2.37
CA ALA A 155 8.74 9.82 2.36
C ALA A 155 9.30 9.75 3.78
N TYR A 156 9.93 8.61 4.10
CA TYR A 156 10.65 8.41 5.34
C TYR A 156 11.94 9.26 5.37
N VAL A 157 12.11 10.07 6.41
CA VAL A 157 13.24 11.00 6.59
C VAL A 157 14.24 10.50 7.64
N GLY A 158 13.80 9.68 8.59
CA GLY A 158 14.63 9.12 9.64
C GLY A 158 13.83 8.70 10.86
N THR A 159 14.51 8.49 11.99
CA THR A 159 13.86 8.28 13.29
C THR A 159 14.23 9.38 14.28
N VAL A 160 13.43 9.47 15.35
CA VAL A 160 13.76 10.26 16.53
C VAL A 160 15.07 9.75 17.15
N GLN A 161 16.18 10.48 17.02
CA GLN A 161 17.50 9.95 17.40
C GLN A 161 17.74 9.78 18.91
N ALA A 162 16.89 10.38 19.76
CA ALA A 162 17.02 10.28 21.21
C ALA A 162 15.66 10.42 21.90
N ALA A 163 15.46 9.63 22.96
CA ALA A 163 14.36 9.87 23.88
C ALA A 163 14.49 11.26 24.51
N GLY A 164 13.40 12.01 24.57
CA GLY A 164 13.44 13.40 25.02
C GLY A 164 12.15 14.17 24.81
N THR A 165 12.21 15.46 25.03
CA THR A 165 11.07 16.37 24.84
C THR A 165 11.20 17.07 23.49
N TYR A 166 10.16 16.93 22.67
CA TYR A 166 10.04 17.52 21.33
C TYR A 166 8.93 18.56 21.32
N THR A 167 9.02 19.54 20.42
CA THR A 167 7.98 20.57 20.25
C THR A 167 7.21 20.31 18.96
N ILE A 168 5.88 20.22 19.07
CA ILE A 168 4.95 20.17 17.94
C ILE A 168 4.53 21.59 17.59
N VAL A 169 4.55 21.93 16.30
CA VAL A 169 4.19 23.27 15.78
C VAL A 169 2.98 23.26 14.85
N GLU A 170 2.54 22.07 14.44
CA GLU A 170 1.43 21.88 13.51
C GLU A 170 0.87 20.47 13.72
N GLU A 171 -0.44 20.31 13.61
CA GLU A 171 -1.12 19.03 13.66
C GLU A 171 -1.98 18.84 12.41
N LYS A 172 -2.01 17.62 11.86
CA LYS A 172 -2.87 17.27 10.74
C LYS A 172 -3.40 15.85 10.90
N LEU A 173 -4.68 15.64 10.67
CA LEU A 173 -5.25 14.31 10.52
C LEU A 173 -5.02 13.83 9.08
N ASP A 174 -4.54 12.61 8.91
CA ASP A 174 -4.51 11.98 7.58
C ASP A 174 -5.87 11.38 7.20
N TYR A 175 -5.95 10.75 6.03
CA TYR A 175 -7.17 10.15 5.52
C TYR A 175 -7.58 8.86 6.28
N GLU A 176 -6.67 8.27 7.05
CA GLU A 176 -6.88 7.08 7.90
C GLU A 176 -7.33 7.48 9.32
N GLY A 177 -7.33 8.78 9.62
CA GLY A 177 -7.71 9.34 10.91
C GLY A 177 -6.58 9.38 11.93
N PHE A 178 -5.33 9.13 11.52
CA PHE A 178 -4.16 9.28 12.38
C PHE A 178 -3.78 10.75 12.52
N LEU A 179 -3.47 11.15 13.75
CA LEU A 179 -3.04 12.51 14.06
C LEU A 179 -1.53 12.62 13.93
N TRP A 180 -1.07 13.47 13.02
CA TRP A 180 0.34 13.76 12.77
C TRP A 180 0.74 15.09 13.39
N GLY A 181 1.95 15.15 13.92
CA GLY A 181 2.53 16.35 14.50
C GLY A 181 3.84 16.75 13.82
N LYS A 182 3.93 17.99 13.36
CA LYS A 182 5.15 18.54 12.76
C LYS A 182 6.14 18.97 13.84
N LEU A 183 7.37 18.51 13.74
CA LEU A 183 8.44 18.87 14.66
C LEU A 183 8.94 20.29 14.42
N LYS A 184 9.13 21.08 15.49
CA LYS A 184 9.72 22.43 15.43
C LYS A 184 11.10 22.46 14.78
N SER A 185 11.84 21.34 14.83
CA SER A 185 13.16 21.21 14.19
C SER A 185 13.09 21.32 12.66
N GLY A 186 11.91 21.17 12.07
CA GLY A 186 11.71 21.15 10.62
C GLY A 186 12.09 19.82 9.96
N ILE A 187 12.51 18.81 10.73
CA ILE A 187 12.94 17.51 10.21
C ILE A 187 11.76 16.73 9.60
N GLY A 188 10.54 16.90 10.13
CA GLY A 188 9.36 16.27 9.57
C GLY A 188 8.21 16.10 10.56
N TRP A 189 7.34 15.15 10.23
CA TRP A 189 6.10 14.80 10.93
C TRP A 189 6.23 13.45 11.62
N ILE A 190 5.57 13.33 12.77
CA ILE A 190 5.50 12.09 13.56
C ILE A 190 4.04 11.73 13.84
N HIS A 191 3.73 10.45 13.94
CA HIS A 191 2.40 9.99 14.37
C HIS A 191 2.25 10.23 15.89
N ILE A 192 1.30 11.08 16.30
CA ILE A 192 1.14 11.55 17.68
C ILE A 192 0.75 10.43 18.65
N ALA A 193 -0.13 9.50 18.24
CA ALA A 193 -0.52 8.40 19.11
C ALA A 193 0.68 7.48 19.40
N GLU A 194 1.45 7.19 18.35
CA GLU A 194 2.68 6.39 18.43
C GLU A 194 3.80 7.10 19.23
N ALA A 195 3.91 8.42 19.12
CA ALA A 195 4.84 9.22 19.91
C ALA A 195 4.52 9.22 21.41
N LYS A 196 3.23 9.06 21.77
CA LYS A 196 2.73 8.97 23.15
C LYS A 196 2.74 7.54 23.69
N SER A 197 2.88 6.53 22.82
CA SER A 197 3.04 5.16 23.27
C SER A 197 4.41 4.98 23.92
N GLU A 198 4.52 3.98 24.77
CA GLU A 198 5.85 3.46 25.11
C GLU A 198 6.52 2.95 23.83
N ALA A 199 7.86 2.88 23.82
CA ALA A 199 8.52 2.16 22.73
C ALA A 199 7.85 0.80 22.60
N PRO A 200 7.48 0.35 21.38
CA PRO A 200 7.14 -1.04 21.20
C PRO A 200 8.31 -1.76 21.84
N ASN A 201 8.00 -2.67 22.76
CA ASN A 201 9.01 -3.58 23.29
C ASN A 201 9.84 -3.99 22.09
N HIS A 202 11.09 -3.52 22.05
CA HIS A 202 12.02 -3.66 20.94
C HIS A 202 11.68 -4.93 20.17
N ILE A 203 11.10 -4.83 18.96
CA ILE A 203 10.69 -6.04 18.22
C ILE A 203 11.98 -6.83 18.03
N PRO A 204 12.16 -7.94 18.75
CA PRO A 204 13.48 -8.52 18.91
C PRO A 204 13.83 -9.40 17.72
N ILE A 205 13.06 -9.29 16.64
CA ILE A 205 13.14 -10.10 15.44
C ILE A 205 12.86 -9.23 14.21
N THR A 206 13.59 -9.47 13.13
CA THR A 206 13.34 -8.88 11.81
C THR A 206 13.08 -9.98 10.81
N VAL A 207 12.40 -9.65 9.71
CA VAL A 207 12.18 -10.56 8.58
C VAL A 207 12.63 -9.88 7.29
N GLU A 208 13.34 -10.63 6.45
CA GLU A 208 13.79 -10.20 5.12
C GLU A 208 13.77 -11.39 4.16
N PHE A 209 13.91 -11.15 2.85
CA PHE A 209 14.15 -12.26 1.93
C PHE A 209 15.56 -12.80 2.18
N ALA A 210 15.72 -14.13 2.21
CA ALA A 210 17.00 -14.76 2.46
C ALA A 210 17.95 -14.50 1.28
N GLU A 211 19.03 -13.76 1.53
CA GLU A 211 20.02 -13.44 0.51
C GLU A 211 21.03 -14.57 0.28
N GLU A 212 21.57 -14.64 -0.94
CA GLU A 212 22.58 -15.62 -1.35
C GLU A 212 23.76 -15.79 -0.37
N PRO A 213 24.36 -14.74 0.22
CA PRO A 213 25.46 -14.91 1.17
C PRO A 213 25.05 -15.68 2.42
N LEU A 214 23.83 -15.45 2.94
CA LEU A 214 23.31 -16.21 4.07
C LEU A 214 23.10 -17.67 3.68
N LEU A 215 22.46 -17.90 2.53
CA LEU A 215 22.17 -19.25 2.03
C LEU A 215 23.45 -20.06 1.79
N GLN A 216 24.50 -19.44 1.24
CA GLN A 216 25.79 -20.08 1.01
C GLN A 216 26.57 -20.35 2.30
N SER A 217 26.36 -19.55 3.35
CA SER A 217 27.03 -19.76 4.64
C SER A 217 26.61 -21.08 5.31
N GLY A 218 25.38 -21.54 5.07
CA GLY A 218 24.78 -22.69 5.75
C GLY A 218 24.57 -22.51 7.26
N ASN A 219 24.90 -21.34 7.82
CA ASN A 219 24.79 -21.08 9.26
C ASN A 219 23.42 -20.50 9.61
N TYR A 220 22.39 -21.32 9.46
CA TYR A 220 21.00 -20.97 9.78
C TYR A 220 20.21 -22.22 10.17
N HIS A 221 19.08 -22.03 10.85
CA HIS A 221 18.05 -23.06 10.97
C HIS A 221 17.19 -23.04 9.71
N GLU A 222 16.86 -24.18 9.13
CA GLU A 222 16.02 -24.24 7.94
C GLU A 222 14.73 -25.00 8.21
N PHE A 223 13.64 -24.44 7.70
CA PHE A 223 12.36 -25.13 7.59
C PHE A 223 11.74 -24.82 6.23
N ILE A 224 11.29 -25.83 5.49
CA ILE A 224 10.62 -25.66 4.20
C ILE A 224 9.16 -26.09 4.38
N ALA A 225 8.25 -25.12 4.45
CA ALA A 225 6.82 -25.35 4.56
C ALA A 225 6.22 -25.84 3.24
N ASP A 226 6.71 -25.30 2.13
CA ASP A 226 6.28 -25.63 0.76
C ASP A 226 7.52 -25.61 -0.14
N ASN A 227 7.72 -26.69 -0.93
CA ASN A 227 8.87 -26.87 -1.81
C ASN A 227 8.48 -26.84 -3.30
N SER A 228 7.46 -26.05 -3.63
CA SER A 228 7.06 -25.80 -5.02
C SER A 228 7.99 -24.80 -5.71
N GLU A 229 7.82 -24.65 -7.02
CA GLU A 229 8.56 -23.67 -7.83
C GLU A 229 8.30 -22.20 -7.45
N TYR A 230 7.21 -21.94 -6.69
CA TYR A 230 6.82 -20.61 -6.21
C TYR A 230 7.39 -20.29 -4.83
N MET A 231 8.17 -21.19 -4.24
CA MET A 231 8.76 -21.00 -2.93
C MET A 231 9.65 -19.75 -2.89
N THR A 232 9.45 -18.93 -1.88
CA THR A 232 10.37 -17.87 -1.46
C THR A 232 11.00 -18.24 -0.12
N LYS A 233 12.23 -17.79 0.11
CA LYS A 233 12.92 -17.99 1.39
C LYS A 233 12.91 -16.69 2.19
N LEU A 234 12.38 -16.75 3.41
CA LEU A 234 12.38 -15.66 4.38
C LEU A 234 13.44 -15.92 5.43
N ALA A 235 14.22 -14.92 5.81
CA ALA A 235 15.18 -14.98 6.90
C ALA A 235 14.68 -14.18 8.09
N PHE A 236 14.42 -14.87 9.19
CA PHE A 236 14.15 -14.30 10.50
C PHE A 236 15.44 -14.16 11.31
N ARG A 237 15.81 -12.93 11.65
CA ARG A 237 16.99 -12.64 12.47
C ARG A 237 16.54 -12.10 13.81
N SER A 238 17.08 -12.64 14.90
CA SER A 238 16.83 -12.09 16.22
C SER A 238 17.93 -11.13 16.67
N GLY A 239 17.55 -10.08 17.40
CA GLY A 239 18.49 -9.17 18.07
C GLY A 239 18.94 -9.67 19.46
N GLU A 240 18.25 -10.69 19.98
CA GLU A 240 18.54 -11.34 21.25
C GLU A 240 18.22 -12.85 21.17
N VAL A 241 18.40 -13.56 22.28
CA VAL A 241 18.03 -14.97 22.40
C VAL A 241 16.53 -15.09 22.64
N LEU A 242 15.81 -15.66 21.67
CA LEU A 242 14.38 -15.92 21.74
C LEU A 242 14.12 -17.39 22.09
N ARG A 243 13.14 -17.66 22.94
CA ARG A 243 12.78 -19.03 23.39
C ARG A 243 11.41 -19.44 22.88
N ASN A 244 11.13 -20.75 22.87
CA ASN A 244 9.83 -21.31 22.48
C ASN A 244 9.35 -20.77 21.12
N VAL A 245 10.26 -20.70 20.15
CA VAL A 245 9.99 -20.11 18.85
C VAL A 245 9.09 -21.06 18.06
N ARG A 246 7.98 -20.54 17.55
CA ARG A 246 7.01 -21.25 16.72
C ARG A 246 6.81 -20.49 15.42
N PHE A 247 6.78 -21.22 14.32
CA PHE A 247 6.39 -20.71 13.02
C PHE A 247 5.11 -21.41 12.61
N SER A 248 4.07 -20.63 12.34
CA SER A 248 2.70 -21.12 12.15
C SER A 248 2.06 -20.53 10.90
N LEU A 249 1.10 -21.25 10.34
CA LEU A 249 0.18 -20.74 9.32
C LEU A 249 -1.11 -20.29 10.00
N LEU A 250 -1.56 -19.08 9.70
CA LEU A 250 -2.86 -18.58 10.12
C LEU A 250 -3.94 -19.11 9.17
N GLN A 251 -4.81 -19.98 9.68
CA GLN A 251 -5.97 -20.49 8.97
C GLN A 251 -7.22 -19.69 9.33
N PHE A 252 -7.84 -19.04 8.36
CA PHE A 252 -9.12 -18.38 8.54
C PHE A 252 -10.26 -19.41 8.48
N ASP A 253 -10.93 -19.63 9.61
CA ASP A 253 -12.06 -20.54 9.76
C ASP A 253 -13.42 -19.82 9.74
N GLY A 254 -13.43 -18.53 9.38
CA GLY A 254 -14.60 -17.66 9.44
C GLY A 254 -14.76 -16.91 10.78
N SER A 255 -13.88 -17.15 11.76
CA SER A 255 -13.73 -16.28 12.93
C SER A 255 -12.90 -15.04 12.61
N ALA A 256 -13.03 -14.00 13.43
CA ALA A 256 -12.28 -12.75 13.26
C ALA A 256 -10.75 -12.91 13.40
N ASN A 257 -10.31 -13.92 14.16
CA ASN A 257 -8.91 -14.06 14.58
C ASN A 257 -8.20 -15.27 13.95
N GLY A 258 -8.96 -16.18 13.31
CA GLY A 258 -8.44 -17.42 12.73
C GLY A 258 -7.86 -18.39 13.76
N THR A 259 -7.27 -19.48 13.28
CA THR A 259 -6.55 -20.46 14.10
C THR A 259 -5.13 -20.63 13.60
N LEU A 260 -4.16 -20.76 14.51
CA LEU A 260 -2.77 -20.99 14.15
C LEU A 260 -2.49 -22.50 14.04
N GLU A 261 -2.11 -22.93 12.84
CA GLU A 261 -1.52 -24.24 12.60
C GLU A 261 0.00 -24.13 12.79
N GLU A 262 0.55 -24.76 13.83
CA GLU A 262 2.00 -24.80 14.04
C GLU A 262 2.67 -25.67 12.95
N LEU A 263 3.58 -25.07 12.19
CA LEU A 263 4.33 -25.74 11.13
C LEU A 263 5.71 -26.18 11.59
N TYR A 264 6.35 -25.37 12.44
CA TYR A 264 7.71 -25.60 12.90
C TYR A 264 7.96 -24.99 14.28
N ALA A 265 8.84 -25.62 15.04
CA ALA A 265 9.22 -25.15 16.36
C ALA A 265 10.74 -25.25 16.58
N LEU A 266 11.29 -24.25 17.25
CA LEU A 266 12.66 -24.20 17.74
C LEU A 266 12.65 -23.88 19.23
N PRO A 267 13.43 -24.59 20.06
CA PRO A 267 13.53 -24.27 21.48
C PRO A 267 14.16 -22.88 21.69
N GLU A 268 15.07 -22.48 20.80
CA GLU A 268 15.81 -21.23 20.88
C GLU A 268 16.20 -20.72 19.49
N LEU A 269 16.16 -19.40 19.28
CA LEU A 269 16.72 -18.69 18.13
C LEU A 269 17.69 -17.62 18.63
N THR A 270 18.92 -17.59 18.08
CA THR A 270 19.98 -16.66 18.52
C THR A 270 20.40 -15.72 17.38
N PRO A 271 20.99 -14.55 17.69
CA PRO A 271 21.44 -13.60 16.68
C PRO A 271 22.46 -14.19 15.68
N GLU A 272 23.25 -15.16 16.11
CA GLU A 272 24.31 -15.79 15.30
C GLU A 272 23.79 -16.86 14.35
N LYS A 273 22.57 -17.38 14.57
CA LYS A 273 21.99 -18.47 13.79
C LYS A 273 20.52 -18.18 13.47
N PRO A 274 20.24 -17.42 12.40
CA PRO A 274 18.89 -17.04 12.02
C PRO A 274 18.06 -18.24 11.57
N LEU A 275 16.74 -18.06 11.46
CA LEU A 275 15.81 -19.04 10.92
C LEU A 275 15.46 -18.65 9.48
N VAL A 276 15.69 -19.56 8.53
CA VAL A 276 15.24 -19.44 7.15
C VAL A 276 14.03 -20.34 6.93
N THR A 277 12.92 -19.76 6.47
CA THR A 277 11.72 -20.51 6.10
C THR A 277 11.46 -20.46 4.60
N GLY A 278 11.24 -21.61 3.98
CA GLY A 278 10.76 -21.72 2.60
C GLY A 278 9.24 -21.76 2.59
N VAL A 279 8.61 -20.73 2.03
CA VAL A 279 7.16 -20.53 2.07
C VAL A 279 6.61 -20.08 0.72
N VAL A 280 5.29 -20.17 0.54
CA VAL A 280 4.59 -19.65 -0.65
C VAL A 280 3.51 -18.69 -0.18
N PHE A 281 3.43 -17.51 -0.80
CA PHE A 281 2.31 -16.59 -0.60
C PHE A 281 1.27 -16.85 -1.70
N TYR A 282 0.23 -17.64 -1.43
CA TYR A 282 -0.91 -17.79 -2.33
C TYR A 282 -1.83 -16.55 -2.23
N GLY A 283 -1.30 -15.39 -2.63
CA GLY A 283 -1.97 -14.09 -2.53
C GLY A 283 -2.21 -13.62 -1.09
N ASP A 284 -3.15 -12.68 -0.93
CA ASP A 284 -3.44 -11.96 0.33
C ASP A 284 -4.03 -12.85 1.45
N MET A 285 -4.33 -14.13 1.15
CA MET A 285 -4.94 -15.06 2.09
C MET A 285 -3.94 -15.87 2.92
N THR A 286 -2.65 -15.90 2.53
CA THR A 286 -1.65 -16.69 3.23
C THR A 286 -0.89 -15.82 4.22
N THR A 287 -1.15 -16.00 5.51
CA THR A 287 -0.45 -15.28 6.57
C THR A 287 0.34 -16.26 7.43
N TYR A 288 1.65 -16.08 7.47
CA TYR A 288 2.52 -16.80 8.40
C TYR A 288 2.73 -15.98 9.67
N VAL A 289 2.83 -16.66 10.81
CA VAL A 289 3.02 -16.03 12.13
C VAL A 289 4.26 -16.64 12.77
N ILE A 290 5.14 -15.78 13.28
CA ILE A 290 6.24 -16.18 14.17
C ILE A 290 5.92 -15.77 15.60
N SER A 291 5.95 -16.74 16.51
CA SER A 291 5.68 -16.55 17.94
C SER A 291 6.89 -16.99 18.76
N PHE A 292 7.15 -16.33 19.88
CA PHE A 292 8.28 -16.65 20.77
C PHE A 292 8.12 -16.00 22.14
N THR A 293 8.98 -16.39 23.08
CA THR A 293 9.23 -15.70 24.34
C THR A 293 10.49 -14.86 24.22
N ASP A 294 10.38 -13.55 24.46
CA ASP A 294 11.49 -12.59 24.38
C ASP A 294 12.44 -12.66 25.59
N GLY A 295 13.53 -11.89 25.56
CA GLY A 295 14.54 -11.85 26.64
C GLY A 295 14.00 -11.37 27.99
N SER A 296 12.85 -10.69 28.01
CA SER A 296 12.14 -10.26 29.22
C SER A 296 11.19 -11.33 29.79
N GLY A 297 10.95 -12.41 29.04
CA GLY A 297 9.98 -13.45 29.38
C GLY A 297 8.56 -13.19 28.86
N LYS A 298 8.35 -12.18 28.01
CA LYS A 298 7.04 -11.87 27.42
C LYS A 298 6.81 -12.74 26.19
N GLU A 299 5.60 -13.27 26.04
CA GLU A 299 5.17 -13.92 24.80
C GLU A 299 4.78 -12.89 23.75
N CYS A 300 5.35 -13.03 22.56
CA CYS A 300 5.16 -12.15 21.42
C CYS A 300 4.79 -12.99 20.19
N SER A 301 3.89 -12.46 19.35
CA SER A 301 3.52 -13.07 18.07
C SER A 301 3.47 -11.98 17.01
N PHE A 302 4.04 -12.27 15.84
CA PHE A 302 4.08 -11.34 14.71
C PHE A 302 3.65 -12.04 13.43
N ALA A 303 2.68 -11.44 12.74
CA ALA A 303 2.27 -11.87 11.41
C ALA A 303 3.18 -11.23 10.35
N VAL A 304 3.54 -12.04 9.35
CA VAL A 304 4.41 -11.65 8.23
C VAL A 304 3.55 -11.17 7.09
N TYR A 305 3.83 -9.95 6.62
CA TYR A 305 3.16 -9.35 5.48
C TYR A 305 4.19 -8.95 4.43
N MET A 306 3.77 -8.96 3.17
CA MET A 306 4.52 -8.35 2.08
C MET A 306 3.84 -7.03 1.74
N SER A 307 4.60 -5.94 1.79
CA SER A 307 4.11 -4.60 1.47
C SER A 307 3.72 -4.53 -0.01
N ALA A 308 2.46 -4.20 -0.27
CA ALA A 308 1.97 -3.95 -1.62
C ALA A 308 2.62 -2.72 -2.29
N ARG A 309 3.35 -1.88 -1.54
CA ARG A 309 3.98 -0.66 -2.03
C ARG A 309 5.36 -0.89 -2.67
N ASN A 310 6.17 -1.75 -2.07
CA ASN A 310 7.56 -1.96 -2.49
C ASN A 310 8.02 -3.42 -2.42
N GLY A 311 7.12 -4.36 -2.10
CA GLY A 311 7.44 -5.77 -1.93
C GLY A 311 8.26 -6.10 -0.68
N ALA A 312 8.53 -5.13 0.20
CA ALA A 312 9.29 -5.39 1.43
C ALA A 312 8.48 -6.23 2.41
N LEU A 313 9.15 -7.08 3.19
CA LEU A 313 8.51 -7.84 4.24
C LEU A 313 8.39 -6.99 5.50
N THR A 314 7.24 -7.08 6.17
CA THR A 314 6.95 -6.37 7.41
C THR A 314 6.38 -7.33 8.44
N LEU A 315 6.62 -7.02 9.72
CA LEU A 315 6.03 -7.72 10.86
C LEU A 315 5.00 -6.82 11.52
N GLU A 316 3.81 -7.35 11.75
CA GLU A 316 2.76 -6.70 12.54
C GLU A 316 2.43 -7.56 13.76
N GLU A 317 2.18 -6.94 14.91
CA GLU A 317 1.84 -7.68 16.13
C GLU A 317 0.53 -8.44 15.92
N TYR A 318 0.59 -9.77 16.02
CA TYR A 318 -0.59 -10.63 15.95
C TYR A 318 -1.13 -10.89 17.36
N ARG A 319 -2.39 -10.52 17.59
CA ARG A 319 -3.12 -10.85 18.81
C ARG A 319 -4.34 -11.71 18.45
N PRO A 320 -4.37 -12.97 18.90
CA PRO A 320 -5.50 -13.87 18.67
C PRO A 320 -6.75 -13.47 19.45
#